data_AF-A0A839JZ37-F1
#
_entry.id   AF-A0A839JZ37-F1
#
_cell.length_a   1.000
_cell.length_b   1.000
_cell.length_c   1.000
_cell.angle_alpha   90.00
_cell.angle_beta   90.00
_cell.angle_gamma   90.00
#
_symmetry.space_group_name_H-M   'P 1'
#
loop_
_entity.id
_entity.type
_entity.pdbx_description
1 polymer ?
#
loop_
_entity_poly.entity_id
_entity_poly.type
_entity_poly.pdbx_seq_one_letter_code
_entity_poly.pdbx_strand_id
1 'polypeptide(L)'
;MSFVERKRVKFFGLPLSFTKYTITEEKLTITSGFLSITEDDAYMYKIQDVRLTRSLSERIFKLGTITCYTGDTTHPELILHHIKHSSQIKDFIMTSSEEARRKRRSLHTLNIDAQDLDEEELAERN
;
A
#
# COMPACT_ATOMS: atom_id res chain seq x y z
N MET A 1 1.08 9.04 9.73
CA MET A 1 2.53 8.80 9.51
C MET A 1 2.76 8.60 8.00
N SER A 2 3.85 9.13 7.43
CA SER A 2 4.20 8.88 6.02
C SER A 2 5.67 8.49 5.90
N PHE A 3 5.96 7.53 5.02
CA PHE A 3 7.31 7.06 4.73
C PHE A 3 7.70 7.47 3.31
N VAL A 4 8.87 8.09 3.17
CA VAL A 4 9.43 8.43 1.86
C VAL A 4 10.78 7.76 1.75
N GLU A 5 10.89 6.86 0.78
CA GLU A 5 12.11 6.10 0.53
C GLU A 5 12.50 6.16 -0.94
N ARG A 6 13.77 5.84 -1.21
CA ARG A 6 14.30 5.75 -2.58
C ARG A 6 14.90 4.39 -2.79
N LYS A 7 14.74 3.85 -4.01
CA LYS A 7 15.41 2.60 -4.39
C LYS A 7 16.92 2.82 -4.35
N ARG A 8 17.62 1.87 -3.75
CA ARG A 8 19.08 1.87 -3.64
C ARG A 8 19.69 0.82 -4.55
N VAL A 9 20.92 1.05 -4.99
CA VAL A 9 21.64 0.10 -5.82
C VAL A 9 22.17 -1.05 -4.97
N LYS A 10 22.03 -2.27 -5.47
CA LYS A 10 22.36 -3.52 -4.77
C LYS A 10 23.84 -3.66 -4.38
N PHE A 11 24.74 -3.03 -5.13
CA PHE A 11 26.19 -3.26 -5.01
C PHE A 11 26.94 -2.23 -4.13
N PHE A 12 26.31 -1.14 -3.70
CA PHE A 12 26.92 -0.13 -2.80
C PHE A 12 25.92 0.63 -1.92
N GLY A 13 24.62 0.32 -1.96
CA GLY A 13 23.59 1.02 -1.17
C GLY A 13 23.38 2.49 -1.55
N LEU A 14 23.98 2.94 -2.66
CA LEU A 14 23.88 4.30 -3.16
C LEU A 14 22.45 4.58 -3.66
N PRO A 15 21.92 5.79 -3.43
CA PRO A 15 20.59 6.20 -3.91
C PRO A 15 20.66 6.67 -5.37
N LEU A 16 21.29 5.88 -6.24
CA LEU A 16 21.58 6.22 -7.63
C LEU A 16 20.41 5.91 -8.58
N SER A 17 19.22 5.68 -8.03
CA SER A 17 18.03 5.41 -8.83
C SER A 17 17.05 6.56 -8.74
N PHE A 18 16.34 6.77 -9.85
CA PHE A 18 15.27 7.77 -9.96
C PHE A 18 13.91 7.20 -9.55
N THR A 19 13.89 6.18 -8.67
CA THR A 19 12.66 5.60 -8.15
C THR A 19 12.43 6.06 -6.72
N LYS A 20 11.31 6.74 -6.50
CA LYS A 20 10.85 7.23 -5.21
C LYS A 20 9.60 6.43 -4.80
N TYR A 21 9.61 5.94 -3.57
CA TYR A 21 8.49 5.27 -2.94
C TYR A 21 7.90 6.20 -1.89
N THR A 22 6.63 6.52 -2.01
CA THR A 22 5.89 7.31 -1.04
C THR A 22 4.79 6.42 -0.47
N ILE A 23 4.90 6.05 0.80
CA ILE A 23 3.90 5.24 1.50
C ILE A 23 3.15 6.17 2.46
N THR A 24 1.85 6.30 2.23
CA THR A 24 0.91 7.02 3.11
C THR A 24 -0.11 6.04 3.69
N GLU A 25 -0.96 6.49 4.61
CA GLU A 25 -2.01 5.65 5.20
C GLU A 25 -3.09 5.27 4.18
N GLU A 26 -3.31 6.10 3.15
CA GLU A 26 -4.37 5.93 2.17
C GLU A 26 -3.90 5.23 0.90
N LYS A 27 -2.67 5.56 0.43
CA LYS A 27 -2.11 5.03 -0.82
C LYS A 27 -0.59 4.83 -0.77
N LEU A 28 -0.13 3.92 -1.61
CA LEU A 28 1.26 3.68 -1.94
C LEU A 28 1.52 4.19 -3.36
N THR A 29 2.48 5.08 -3.49
CA THR A 29 2.86 5.70 -4.77
C THR A 29 4.29 5.33 -5.11
N ILE A 30 4.50 4.81 -6.31
CA ILE A 30 5.81 4.53 -6.89
C ILE A 30 6.02 5.48 -8.07
N THR A 31 6.91 6.45 -7.89
CA THR A 31 7.34 7.33 -8.98
C THR A 31 8.65 6.80 -9.53
N SER A 32 8.72 6.44 -10.81
CA SER A 32 9.93 5.95 -11.45
C SER A 32 10.14 6.60 -12.82
N GLY A 33 11.39 6.96 -13.13
CA GLY A 33 11.69 7.56 -14.44
C GLY A 33 12.87 8.51 -14.44
N PHE A 34 13.52 8.65 -15.60
CA PHE A 34 14.59 9.63 -15.81
C PHE A 34 14.22 10.64 -16.91
N LEU A 35 13.78 10.15 -18.07
CA LEU A 35 13.29 10.96 -19.20
C LEU A 35 11.76 10.97 -19.26
N SER A 36 11.14 9.79 -19.09
CA SER A 36 9.70 9.62 -18.90
C SER A 36 9.44 9.29 -17.43
N ILE A 37 8.56 10.04 -16.78
CA ILE A 37 8.16 9.81 -15.39
C ILE A 37 6.86 9.01 -15.40
N THR A 38 6.88 7.84 -14.77
CA THR A 38 5.73 6.98 -14.54
C THR A 38 5.38 7.04 -13.05
N GLU A 39 4.10 7.18 -12.74
CA GLU A 39 3.57 7.18 -11.37
C GLU A 39 2.54 6.07 -11.25
N ASP A 40 2.89 5.05 -10.46
CA ASP A 40 2.02 3.91 -10.18
C ASP A 40 1.47 4.04 -8.76
N ASP A 41 0.15 4.14 -8.66
CA ASP A 41 -0.58 4.30 -7.41
C ASP A 41 -1.37 3.04 -7.06
N ALA A 42 -1.25 2.58 -5.82
CA ALA A 42 -2.12 1.56 -5.25
C ALA A 42 -2.72 2.04 -3.93
N TYR A 43 -4.06 1.98 -3.85
CA TYR A 43 -4.76 2.30 -2.61
C TYR A 43 -4.57 1.22 -1.55
N MET A 44 -4.39 1.64 -0.31
CA MET A 44 -4.10 0.76 0.82
C MET A 44 -5.24 -0.24 1.09
N TYR A 45 -6.49 0.16 0.86
CA TYR A 45 -7.65 -0.73 1.02
C TYR A 45 -7.71 -1.86 -0.03
N LYS A 46 -7.02 -1.71 -1.17
CA LYS A 46 -6.97 -2.72 -2.25
C LYS A 46 -5.79 -3.67 -2.12
N ILE A 47 -4.76 -3.31 -1.34
CA ILE A 47 -3.63 -4.19 -1.08
C ILE A 47 -4.18 -5.37 -0.28
N GLN A 48 -3.98 -6.60 -0.75
CA GLN A 48 -4.47 -7.85 -0.17
C GLN A 48 -3.46 -8.46 0.80
N ASP A 49 -2.24 -8.64 0.32
CA ASP A 49 -1.15 -9.27 1.05
C ASP A 49 0.18 -8.53 0.78
N VAL A 50 1.12 -8.65 1.71
CA VAL A 50 2.43 -7.99 1.66
C VAL A 50 3.53 -8.98 1.99
N ARG A 51 4.38 -9.26 1.01
CA ARG A 51 5.52 -10.16 1.16
C ARG A 51 6.82 -9.39 1.29
N LEU A 52 7.66 -9.78 2.24
CA LEU A 52 9.02 -9.27 2.41
C LEU A 52 10.04 -10.31 1.94
N THR A 53 10.91 -9.93 1.00
CA THR A 53 12.00 -10.76 0.51
C THR A 53 13.35 -10.10 0.77
N ARG A 54 14.35 -10.90 1.17
CA ARG A 54 15.72 -10.45 1.43
C ARG A 54 16.74 -11.47 0.93
N SER A 55 17.44 -11.12 -0.14
CA SER A 55 18.62 -11.83 -0.61
C SER A 55 19.80 -11.70 0.36
N LEU A 56 20.83 -12.54 0.21
CA LEU A 56 22.01 -12.54 1.09
C LEU A 56 22.72 -11.18 1.09
N SER A 57 22.88 -10.55 -0.07
CA SER A 57 23.48 -9.22 -0.18
C SER A 57 22.61 -8.15 0.46
N GLU A 58 21.29 -8.18 0.26
CA GLU A 58 20.37 -7.26 0.92
C GLU A 58 20.43 -7.39 2.45
N ARG A 59 20.58 -8.61 2.99
CA ARG A 59 20.77 -8.82 4.44
C ARG A 59 22.03 -8.14 4.96
N ILE A 60 23.15 -8.23 4.26
CA ILE A 60 24.41 -7.58 4.63
C ILE A 60 24.26 -6.05 4.63
N PHE A 61 23.56 -5.50 3.63
CA PHE A 61 23.35 -4.05 3.49
C PHE A 61 22.09 -3.51 4.21
N LYS A 62 21.40 -4.33 5.02
CA LYS A 62 20.14 -3.98 5.71
C LYS A 62 19.04 -3.45 4.77
N LEU A 63 19.00 -3.99 3.55
CA LEU A 63 17.98 -3.72 2.55
C LEU A 63 16.93 -4.84 2.53
N GLY A 64 15.79 -4.57 1.91
CA GLY A 64 14.83 -5.61 1.54
C GLY A 64 13.92 -5.16 0.41
N THR A 65 13.28 -6.13 -0.22
CA THR A 65 12.31 -5.91 -1.29
C THR A 65 10.92 -6.29 -0.78
N ILE A 66 9.97 -5.37 -0.87
CA ILE A 66 8.59 -5.56 -0.44
C ILE A 66 7.74 -5.74 -1.69
N THR A 67 6.91 -6.77 -1.71
CA THR A 67 5.96 -7.05 -2.80
C THR A 67 4.56 -6.93 -2.22
N CYS A 68 3.80 -5.95 -2.70
CA CYS A 68 2.41 -5.75 -2.34
C CYS A 68 1.52 -6.37 -3.42
N TYR A 69 0.66 -7.31 -3.03
CA TYR A 69 -0.34 -7.90 -3.90
C TYR A 69 -1.59 -7.04 -3.84
N THR A 70 -2.07 -6.57 -4.98
CA THR A 70 -3.26 -5.71 -5.06
C THR A 70 -4.40 -6.47 -5.73
N GLY A 71 -5.63 -6.18 -5.31
CA GLY A 71 -6.83 -6.65 -6.00
C GLY A 71 -7.21 -5.81 -7.23
N ASP A 72 -6.34 -4.92 -7.70
CA ASP A 72 -6.62 -4.09 -8.88
C ASP A 72 -6.30 -4.83 -10.19
N THR A 73 -7.06 -4.53 -11.24
CA THR A 73 -6.91 -5.18 -12.55
C THR A 73 -5.74 -4.62 -13.35
N THR A 74 -5.36 -3.36 -13.10
CA THR A 74 -4.30 -2.67 -13.84
C THR A 74 -2.91 -3.03 -13.34
N HIS A 75 -2.75 -3.16 -12.02
CA HIS A 75 -1.45 -3.41 -11.37
C HIS A 75 -1.63 -4.47 -10.27
N PRO A 76 -1.62 -5.77 -10.61
CA PRO A 76 -1.86 -6.85 -9.65
C PRO A 76 -0.73 -6.96 -8.61
N GLU A 77 0.48 -6.54 -8.96
CA GLU A 77 1.64 -6.59 -8.08
C GLU A 77 2.40 -5.27 -8.10
N LEU A 78 2.72 -4.76 -6.93
CA LEU A 78 3.46 -3.52 -6.76
C LEU A 78 4.72 -3.79 -5.92
N ILE A 79 5.89 -3.61 -6.54
CA ILE A 79 7.16 -4.08 -5.96
C ILE A 79 8.06 -2.89 -5.60
N LEU A 80 8.42 -2.83 -4.33
CA LEU A 80 9.34 -1.84 -3.80
C LEU A 80 10.71 -2.49 -3.58
N HIS A 81 11.63 -2.22 -4.50
CA HIS A 81 12.96 -2.81 -4.52
C HIS A 81 13.97 -2.09 -3.62
N HIS A 82 14.78 -2.88 -2.91
CA HIS A 82 15.99 -2.45 -2.21
C HIS A 82 15.78 -1.26 -1.25
N ILE A 83 14.74 -1.32 -0.41
CA ILE A 83 14.46 -0.27 0.57
C ILE A 83 15.16 -0.55 1.89
N LYS A 84 15.58 0.51 2.58
CA LYS A 84 15.99 0.44 3.99
C LYS A 84 14.76 0.28 4.88
N HIS A 85 14.95 -0.18 6.12
CA HIS A 85 13.83 -0.30 7.08
C HIS A 85 12.64 -1.15 6.56
N SER A 86 12.91 -2.09 5.66
CA SER A 86 11.88 -2.88 4.97
C SER A 86 10.92 -3.62 5.89
N SER A 87 11.36 -3.96 7.13
CA SER A 87 10.47 -4.55 8.14
C SER A 87 9.41 -3.56 8.62
N GLN A 88 9.83 -2.35 9.02
CA GLN A 88 8.95 -1.33 9.57
C GLN A 88 7.94 -0.85 8.53
N ILE A 89 8.38 -0.69 7.28
CA ILE A 89 7.50 -0.32 6.17
C ILE A 89 6.48 -1.42 5.89
N LYS A 90 6.90 -2.69 5.89
CA LYS A 90 5.99 -3.82 5.69
C LYS A 90 4.93 -3.90 6.79
N ASP A 91 5.33 -3.74 8.06
CA ASP A 91 4.38 -3.75 9.19
C ASP A 91 3.43 -2.53 9.17
N PHE A 92 3.94 -1.37 8.72
CA PHE A 92 3.12 -0.19 8.49
C PHE A 92 2.07 -0.41 7.39
N ILE A 93 2.47 -0.91 6.22
CA ILE A 93 1.55 -1.21 5.11
C ILE A 93 0.48 -2.21 5.56
N MET A 94 0.87 -3.26 6.28
CA MET A 94 -0.06 -4.26 6.79
C MET A 94 -1.11 -3.61 7.72
N THR A 95 -0.66 -2.80 8.68
CA THR A 95 -1.55 -2.13 9.64
C THR A 95 -2.48 -1.13 8.95
N SER A 96 -1.95 -0.29 8.06
CA SER A 96 -2.74 0.69 7.31
C SER A 96 -3.75 0.01 6.38
N SER A 97 -3.42 -1.14 5.78
CA SER A 97 -4.38 -1.89 4.94
C SER A 97 -5.55 -2.45 5.75
N GLU A 98 -5.28 -2.97 6.95
CA GLU A 98 -6.31 -3.45 7.86
C GLU A 98 -7.21 -2.33 8.36
N GLU A 99 -6.63 -1.19 8.73
CA GLU A 99 -7.40 -0.01 9.15
C GLU A 99 -8.27 0.54 8.02
N ALA A 100 -7.72 0.65 6.81
CA ALA A 100 -8.46 1.13 5.64
C ALA A 100 -9.65 0.22 5.31
N ARG A 101 -9.46 -1.11 5.38
CA ARG A 101 -10.55 -2.09 5.22
C ARG A 101 -11.57 -2.00 6.34
N ARG A 102 -11.13 -1.84 7.60
CA ARG A 102 -12.03 -1.71 8.75
C ARG A 102 -12.92 -0.49 8.60
N LYS A 103 -12.35 0.67 8.25
CA LYS A 103 -13.10 1.91 7.99
C LYS A 103 -14.15 1.72 6.90
N ARG A 104 -13.82 0.99 5.82
CA ARG A 104 -14.77 0.71 4.75
C ARG A 104 -15.89 -0.24 5.17
N ARG A 105 -15.58 -1.27 5.96
CA ARG A 105 -16.58 -2.20 6.51
C ARG A 105 -17.55 -1.51 7.45
N SER A 106 -17.06 -0.65 8.35
CA SER A 106 -17.94 0.08 9.28
C SER A 106 -18.88 1.03 8.55
N LEU A 107 -18.40 1.71 7.50
CA LEU A 107 -19.26 2.56 6.68
C LEU A 107 -20.33 1.75 5.94
N HIS A 108 -20.00 0.54 5.48
CA HIS A 108 -20.96 -0.32 4.79
C HIS A 108 -22.07 -0.82 5.73
N THR A 109 -21.73 -1.22 6.96
CA THR A 109 -22.73 -1.63 7.97
C THR A 109 -23.67 -0.48 8.34
N LEU A 110 -23.13 0.72 8.57
CA LEU A 110 -23.94 1.90 8.91
C LEU A 110 -24.94 2.28 7.80
N ASN A 111 -24.54 2.11 6.53
CA ASN A 111 -25.43 2.39 5.41
C ASN A 111 -26.54 1.35 5.24
N ILE A 112 -26.32 0.09 5.64
CA ILE A 112 -27.38 -0.94 5.62
C ILE A 112 -28.42 -0.61 6.67
N ASP A 113 -28.00 -0.39 7.93
CA ASP A 113 -28.93 -0.10 9.02
C ASP A 113 -29.76 1.17 8.75
N ALA A 114 -29.18 2.19 8.10
CA ALA A 114 -29.92 3.39 7.72
C ALA A 114 -30.97 3.14 6.62
N GLN A 115 -30.67 2.28 5.64
CA GLN A 115 -31.62 1.94 4.58
C GLN A 115 -32.79 1.10 5.11
N ASP A 116 -32.52 0.16 6.01
CA ASP A 116 -33.55 -0.68 6.63
C ASP A 116 -34.52 0.17 7.48
N LEU A 117 -34.02 1.19 8.19
CA LEU A 117 -34.85 2.12 8.97
C LEU A 117 -35.73 3.01 8.08
N ASP A 118 -35.20 3.51 6.96
CA ASP A 118 -35.95 4.35 6.02
C ASP A 118 -37.08 3.55 5.33
N GLU A 119 -36.84 2.28 4.99
CA GLU A 119 -37.86 1.38 4.41
C GLU A 119 -38.96 1.01 5.41
N GLU A 120 -38.63 0.74 6.68
CA GLU A 120 -39.61 0.48 7.74
C GLU A 120 -40.48 1.72 8.05
N GLU A 121 -39.91 2.92 8.15
CA GLU A 121 -40.68 4.16 8.37
C GLU A 121 -41.65 4.48 7.21
N LEU A 122 -41.27 4.16 5.98
CA LEU A 122 -42.13 4.33 4.80
C LEU A 122 -43.25 3.29 4.75
N ALA A 123 -43.02 2.08 5.26
CA ALA A 123 -44.02 1.02 5.36
C ALA A 123 -45.06 1.29 6.45
N GLU A 124 -44.68 1.89 7.59
CA GLU A 124 -45.62 2.26 8.67
C GLU A 124 -46.49 3.48 8.35
N ARG A 125 -46.12 4.29 7.36
CA ARG A 125 -46.87 5.50 6.94
C ARG A 125 -47.90 5.26 5.83
N ASN A 126 -48.00 4.05 5.27
CA ASN A 126 -49.00 3.65 4.27
C ASN A 126 -50.01 2.65 4.85
#